data_AF-A0A258U6M7-F1
#
_entry.id   AF-A0A258U6M7-F1
#
_cell.length_a   1.000
_cell.length_b   1.000
_cell.length_c   1.000
_cell.angle_alpha   90.00
_cell.angle_beta   90.00
_cell.angle_gamma   90.00
#
_symmetry.space_group_name_H-M   'P 1'
#
loop_
_entity.id
_entity.type
_entity.pdbx_description
1 polymer ?
#
loop_
_entity_poly.entity_id
_entity_poly.type
_entity_poly.pdbx_seq_one_letter_code
_entity_poly.pdbx_strand_id
1 'polypeptide(L)'
;MRVILLILILTLAILNVKSQRIYAPNSVLATGQWAKIGVTQEGIFKLDVSQLGSLGFSSSTFPAASIRVFTNAANNSGGMLSEKIDNSYIDDLVEIPIETGPNYFLFYAPGPHQWKYDTVSKKFNYVKNLYSDTAWYFITINAVGSPKRITTHAAENRLTTSIVNSYTHRYTHENARFNLLSSGKEWVGENFTSSNGTRTFTIAWTNAVNSITAPLQLFTHFTSRSLGANANFAVSINDQSVQNINL
;
A
#
# COMPACT_ATOMS: atom_id res chain seq x y z
N MET A 1 59.20 -11.41 -55.88
CA MET A 1 58.08 -12.01 -55.11
C MET A 1 57.53 -10.93 -54.19
N ARG A 2 56.35 -10.37 -54.50
CA ARG A 2 55.75 -9.23 -53.75
C ARG A 2 54.86 -9.79 -52.64
N VAL A 3 55.22 -9.55 -51.38
CA VAL A 3 54.39 -9.90 -50.22
C VAL A 3 53.48 -8.71 -49.94
N ILE A 4 52.17 -8.86 -50.17
CA ILE A 4 51.15 -7.89 -49.81
C ILE A 4 50.73 -8.21 -48.38
N LEU A 5 51.05 -7.31 -47.44
CA LEU A 5 50.63 -7.39 -46.05
C LEU A 5 49.21 -6.83 -45.94
N LEU A 6 48.22 -7.70 -45.77
CA LEU A 6 46.83 -7.30 -45.55
C LEU A 6 46.66 -6.92 -44.06
N ILE A 7 46.65 -5.63 -43.75
CA ILE A 7 46.35 -5.15 -42.38
C ILE A 7 44.83 -5.11 -42.22
N LEU A 8 44.30 -6.09 -41.50
CA LEU A 8 42.90 -6.12 -41.07
C LEU A 8 42.72 -5.11 -39.91
N ILE A 9 42.24 -3.91 -40.22
CA ILE A 9 41.86 -2.92 -39.19
C ILE A 9 40.57 -3.43 -38.54
N LEU A 10 40.70 -3.97 -37.33
CA LEU A 10 39.57 -4.31 -36.47
C LEU A 10 38.97 -2.99 -35.97
N THR A 11 37.93 -2.50 -36.64
CA THR A 11 37.10 -1.41 -36.12
C THR A 11 36.42 -1.90 -34.84
N LEU A 12 36.86 -1.37 -33.69
CA LEU A 12 36.23 -1.61 -32.42
C LEU A 12 34.85 -0.94 -32.44
N ALA A 13 33.83 -1.66 -32.93
CA ALA A 13 32.46 -1.22 -32.82
C ALA A 13 32.12 -1.18 -31.33
N ILE A 14 32.06 0.04 -30.77
CA ILE A 14 31.56 0.26 -29.41
C ILE A 14 30.07 -0.04 -29.46
N LEU A 15 29.73 -1.32 -29.29
CA LEU A 15 28.37 -1.75 -29.04
C LEU A 15 27.99 -1.14 -27.69
N ASN A 16 27.12 -0.12 -27.72
CA ASN A 16 26.48 0.38 -26.52
C ASN A 16 25.64 -0.76 -25.95
N VAL A 17 26.24 -1.54 -25.04
CA VAL A 17 25.52 -2.54 -24.26
C VAL A 17 24.54 -1.77 -23.40
N LYS A 18 23.28 -1.76 -23.78
CA LYS A 18 22.24 -1.15 -22.95
C LYS A 18 22.16 -1.95 -21.67
N SER A 19 22.50 -1.32 -20.54
CA SER A 19 22.24 -1.89 -19.23
C SER A 19 20.76 -2.26 -19.14
N GLN A 20 20.48 -3.43 -18.55
CA GLN A 20 19.10 -3.88 -18.32
C GLN A 20 18.36 -2.95 -17.34
N ARG A 21 19.09 -2.14 -16.54
CA ARG A 21 18.55 -1.22 -15.55
C ARG A 21 19.24 0.15 -15.59
N ILE A 22 18.46 1.20 -15.32
CA ILE A 22 18.95 2.55 -15.13
C ILE A 22 18.91 2.82 -13.62
N TYR A 23 20.06 3.13 -13.04
CA TYR A 23 20.21 3.44 -11.63
C TYR A 23 20.32 4.95 -11.42
N ALA A 24 19.84 5.44 -10.28
CA ALA A 24 20.10 6.79 -9.82
C ALA A 24 21.62 6.95 -9.60
N PRO A 25 22.23 8.08 -9.98
CA PRO A 25 23.66 8.29 -9.80
C PRO A 25 24.06 8.34 -8.32
N ASN A 26 23.15 8.79 -7.43
CA ASN A 26 23.28 8.78 -5.98
C ASN A 26 21.90 8.64 -5.36
N SER A 27 21.80 8.08 -4.15
CA SER A 27 20.54 8.07 -3.41
C SER A 27 20.17 9.46 -2.90
N VAL A 28 18.88 9.79 -2.89
CA VAL A 28 18.33 10.99 -2.24
C VAL A 28 18.68 11.02 -0.75
N LEU A 29 18.87 9.85 -0.12
CA LEU A 29 19.26 9.73 1.29
C LEU A 29 20.75 10.01 1.53
N ALA A 30 21.57 10.15 0.47
CA ALA A 30 23.02 10.28 0.61
C ALA A 30 23.46 11.56 1.34
N THR A 31 22.61 12.58 1.37
CA THR A 31 22.89 13.87 2.00
C THR A 31 21.66 14.43 2.71
N GLY A 32 21.89 15.37 3.63
CA GLY A 32 20.84 16.03 4.39
C GLY A 32 20.40 15.24 5.62
N GLN A 33 19.55 15.88 6.42
CA GLN A 33 18.93 15.26 7.59
C GLN A 33 17.63 14.56 7.18
N TRP A 34 17.46 13.32 7.64
CA TRP A 34 16.31 12.50 7.34
C TRP A 34 15.68 11.94 8.62
N ALA A 35 14.36 11.92 8.66
CA ALA A 35 13.59 11.22 9.67
C ALA A 35 12.75 10.11 9.02
N LYS A 36 12.65 8.95 9.67
CA LYS A 36 11.87 7.81 9.20
C LYS A 36 10.61 7.68 10.07
N ILE A 37 9.44 7.61 9.43
CA ILE A 37 8.15 7.40 10.10
C ILE A 37 7.47 6.15 9.56
N GLY A 38 6.83 5.40 10.47
CA GLY A 38 6.11 4.17 10.16
C GLY A 38 4.60 4.39 10.25
N VAL A 39 3.87 3.78 9.31
CA VAL A 39 2.42 3.93 9.18
C VAL A 39 1.80 2.54 9.03
N THR A 40 0.87 2.19 9.91
CA THR A 40 0.27 0.84 9.97
C THR A 40 -1.10 0.76 9.31
N GLN A 41 -1.70 1.90 8.97
CA GLN A 41 -3.05 1.99 8.41
C GLN A 41 -3.10 2.99 7.26
N GLU A 42 -4.08 2.80 6.37
CA GLU A 42 -4.42 3.77 5.31
C GLU A 42 -4.98 5.05 5.95
N GLY A 43 -4.60 6.22 5.42
CA GLY A 43 -5.22 7.47 5.83
C GLY A 43 -4.46 8.73 5.45
N ILE A 44 -4.99 9.87 5.87
CA ILE A 44 -4.31 11.16 5.82
C ILE A 44 -3.65 11.41 7.18
N PHE A 45 -2.35 11.62 7.16
CA PHE A 45 -1.54 11.83 8.35
C PHE A 45 -1.14 13.29 8.45
N LYS A 46 -1.21 13.82 9.68
CA LYS A 46 -0.81 15.19 10.01
C LYS A 46 0.45 15.15 10.87
N LEU A 47 1.44 15.94 10.47
CA LEU A 47 2.61 16.21 11.30
C LEU A 47 2.74 17.72 11.53
N ASP A 48 2.84 18.12 12.79
CA ASP A 48 3.07 19.50 13.20
C ASP A 48 4.53 19.77 13.61
N VAL A 49 4.81 21.03 13.96
CA VAL A 49 6.15 21.48 14.38
C VAL A 49 6.69 20.71 15.60
N SER A 50 5.83 20.29 16.54
CA SER A 50 6.25 19.56 17.74
C SER A 50 6.67 18.13 17.42
N GLN A 51 5.94 17.50 16.49
CA GLN A 51 6.27 16.17 15.99
C GLN A 51 7.56 16.20 15.16
N LEU A 52 7.77 17.25 14.34
CA LEU A 52 9.05 17.46 13.65
C LEU A 52 10.23 17.63 14.62
N GLY A 53 10.03 18.38 15.71
CA GLY A 53 11.03 18.52 16.77
C GLY A 53 11.38 17.16 17.41
N SER A 54 10.38 16.32 17.66
CA SER A 54 10.56 14.95 18.19
C SER A 54 11.31 14.04 17.22
N LEU A 55 11.24 14.33 15.91
CA LEU A 55 12.01 13.65 14.86
C LEU A 55 13.42 14.23 14.67
N GLY A 56 13.83 15.18 15.52
CA GLY A 56 15.17 15.77 15.53
C GLY A 56 15.34 16.98 14.61
N PHE A 57 14.27 17.53 14.01
CA PHE A 57 14.36 18.75 13.22
C PHE A 57 14.36 19.99 14.13
N SER A 58 15.46 20.74 14.13
CA SER A 58 15.61 21.98 14.89
C SER A 58 15.03 23.17 14.12
N SER A 59 13.73 23.39 14.18
CA SER A 59 13.13 24.61 13.58
C SER A 59 12.11 25.23 14.54
N SER A 60 12.38 26.47 14.96
CA SER A 60 11.43 27.26 15.77
C SER A 60 10.18 27.65 14.98
N THR A 61 10.29 27.66 13.64
CA THR A 61 9.22 28.00 12.71
C THR A 61 8.94 26.81 11.78
N PHE A 62 7.68 26.56 11.44
CA PHE A 62 7.34 25.43 10.58
C PHE A 62 7.89 25.61 9.14
N PRO A 63 8.67 24.65 8.61
CA PRO A 63 9.38 24.79 7.33
C PRO A 63 8.49 24.47 6.11
N ALA A 64 7.35 25.16 5.98
CA ALA A 64 6.34 24.85 4.94
C ALA A 64 6.89 24.85 3.51
N ALA A 65 7.85 25.72 3.20
CA ALA A 65 8.43 25.85 1.86
C ALA A 65 9.54 24.84 1.53
N SER A 66 9.99 24.04 2.50
CA SER A 66 11.15 23.14 2.33
C SER A 66 10.94 21.73 2.85
N ILE A 67 9.86 21.48 3.61
CA ILE A 67 9.47 20.15 4.05
C ILE A 67 9.06 19.27 2.86
N ARG A 68 9.52 18.00 2.89
CA ARG A 68 9.29 17.00 1.85
C ARG A 68 9.09 15.62 2.47
N VAL A 69 8.34 14.78 1.76
CA VAL A 69 8.08 13.39 2.15
C VAL A 69 8.38 12.47 0.99
N PHE A 70 9.06 11.37 1.28
CA PHE A 70 9.51 10.38 0.33
C PHE A 70 9.07 8.98 0.74
N THR A 71 8.88 8.09 -0.23
CA THR A 71 8.53 6.69 -0.01
C THR A 71 9.16 5.79 -1.09
N ASN A 72 9.19 4.48 -0.84
CA ASN A 72 9.65 3.48 -1.81
C ASN A 72 8.50 2.93 -2.67
N ALA A 73 7.39 3.67 -2.79
CA ALA A 73 6.22 3.28 -3.55
C ALA A 73 5.92 4.30 -4.67
N ALA A 74 5.99 3.84 -5.92
CA ALA A 74 5.81 4.66 -7.11
C ALA A 74 4.36 5.14 -7.12
N ASN A 75 4.18 6.41 -7.46
CA ASN A 75 2.89 7.08 -7.46
C ASN A 75 2.14 6.95 -6.12
N ASN A 76 2.89 6.81 -5.02
CA ASN A 76 2.33 6.62 -3.69
C ASN A 76 1.31 5.46 -3.64
N SER A 77 1.61 4.34 -4.29
CA SER A 77 0.71 3.18 -4.35
C SER A 77 0.68 2.35 -3.05
N GLY A 78 1.73 2.45 -2.22
CA GLY A 78 1.89 1.69 -0.98
C GLY A 78 1.83 0.18 -1.20
N GLY A 79 1.49 -0.57 -0.14
CA GLY A 79 1.23 -2.00 -0.25
C GLY A 79 2.48 -2.90 -0.28
N MET A 80 2.22 -4.17 -0.61
CA MET A 80 3.26 -5.19 -0.77
C MET A 80 4.00 -5.01 -2.09
N LEU A 81 5.33 -5.08 -2.05
CA LEU A 81 6.14 -5.04 -3.26
C LEU A 81 5.81 -6.22 -4.17
N SER A 82 5.87 -5.96 -5.49
CA SER A 82 5.70 -7.01 -6.49
C SER A 82 6.82 -8.03 -6.39
N GLU A 83 6.47 -9.31 -6.39
CA GLU A 83 7.43 -10.41 -6.48
C GLU A 83 7.85 -10.69 -7.92
N LYS A 84 7.16 -10.08 -8.88
CA LYS A 84 7.49 -10.22 -10.30
C LYS A 84 8.84 -9.57 -10.57
N ILE A 85 9.74 -10.35 -11.15
CA ILE A 85 11.06 -9.87 -11.58
C ILE A 85 10.88 -9.12 -12.90
N ASP A 86 10.56 -7.83 -12.81
CA ASP A 86 10.47 -6.94 -13.95
C ASP A 86 11.08 -5.55 -13.67
N ASN A 87 10.86 -4.61 -14.60
CA ASN A 87 11.41 -3.26 -14.53
C ASN A 87 10.54 -2.28 -13.73
N SER A 88 9.50 -2.73 -13.02
CA SER A 88 8.66 -1.88 -12.17
C SER A 88 9.30 -1.53 -10.82
N TYR A 89 10.51 -2.03 -10.57
CA TYR A 89 11.30 -1.71 -9.39
C TYR A 89 11.67 -0.23 -9.34
N ILE A 90 11.61 0.34 -8.13
CA ILE A 90 11.97 1.72 -7.87
C ILE A 90 13.35 1.71 -7.25
N ASP A 91 14.29 2.36 -7.92
CA ASP A 91 15.68 2.33 -7.51
C ASP A 91 15.97 3.13 -6.24
N ASP A 92 15.30 4.28 -6.09
CA ASP A 92 15.52 5.20 -4.98
C ASP A 92 14.19 5.85 -4.56
N LEU A 93 14.15 6.44 -3.38
CA LEU A 93 12.89 6.97 -2.84
C LEU A 93 12.30 8.06 -3.74
N VAL A 94 10.98 8.04 -3.88
CA VAL A 94 10.23 9.03 -4.65
C VAL A 94 9.53 10.03 -3.74
N GLU A 95 9.64 11.32 -4.07
CA GLU A 95 8.91 12.38 -3.36
C GLU A 95 7.41 12.26 -3.66
N ILE A 96 6.57 12.40 -2.63
CA ILE A 96 5.11 12.43 -2.72
C ILE A 96 4.56 13.83 -2.48
N PRO A 97 3.45 14.22 -3.12
CA PRO A 97 2.83 15.50 -2.87
C PRO A 97 2.27 15.57 -1.45
N ILE A 98 2.48 16.72 -0.80
CA ILE A 98 1.94 17.03 0.52
C ILE A 98 1.16 18.34 0.48
N GLU A 99 0.24 18.52 1.43
CA GLU A 99 -0.42 19.79 1.69
C GLU A 99 0.22 20.44 2.92
N THR A 100 0.44 21.76 2.89
CA THR A 100 1.03 22.48 4.02
C THR A 100 0.04 23.50 4.57
N GLY A 101 -0.23 23.42 5.87
CA GLY A 101 -0.88 24.48 6.62
C GLY A 101 0.13 25.40 7.30
N PRO A 102 -0.33 26.33 8.17
CA PRO A 102 0.55 27.28 8.84
C PRO A 102 1.66 26.62 9.69
N ASN A 103 1.31 25.57 10.44
CA ASN A 103 2.21 24.91 11.40
C ASN A 103 2.23 23.38 11.26
N TYR A 104 1.80 22.84 10.12
CA TYR A 104 1.71 21.40 9.88
C TYR A 104 1.77 21.08 8.39
N PHE A 105 2.03 19.81 8.06
CA PHE A 105 1.73 19.26 6.74
C PHE A 105 0.83 18.03 6.85
N LEU A 106 0.14 17.74 5.75
CA LEU A 106 -0.67 16.54 5.54
C LEU A 106 -0.08 15.73 4.39
N PHE A 107 -0.09 14.42 4.53
CA PHE A 107 0.18 13.51 3.42
C PHE A 107 -0.75 12.30 3.49
N TYR A 108 -1.11 11.76 2.33
CA TYR A 108 -1.86 10.52 2.25
C TYR A 108 -0.89 9.34 2.23
N ALA A 109 -1.16 8.33 3.06
CA ALA A 109 -0.46 7.07 3.07
C ALA A 109 -1.48 5.95 2.78
N PRO A 110 -1.31 5.16 1.71
CA PRO A 110 -2.15 3.99 1.45
C PRO A 110 -2.01 2.89 2.51
N GLY A 111 -0.96 2.98 3.35
CA GLY A 111 -0.63 1.97 4.34
C GLY A 111 0.10 0.75 3.75
N PRO A 112 0.36 -0.26 4.60
CA PRO A 112 1.07 -1.48 4.22
C PRO A 112 0.17 -2.46 3.47
N HIS A 113 -1.15 -2.38 3.65
CA HIS A 113 -2.15 -3.28 3.09
C HIS A 113 -3.00 -2.56 2.04
N GLN A 114 -3.59 -3.28 1.09
CA GLN A 114 -4.31 -2.67 -0.03
C GLN A 114 -5.71 -3.23 -0.20
N TRP A 115 -6.61 -2.39 -0.70
CA TRP A 115 -7.88 -2.80 -1.29
C TRP A 115 -7.83 -2.58 -2.80
N LYS A 116 -7.95 -3.64 -3.59
CA LYS A 116 -7.93 -3.58 -5.05
C LYS A 116 -9.33 -3.80 -5.61
N TYR A 117 -9.84 -2.84 -6.37
CA TYR A 117 -11.11 -2.99 -7.06
C TYR A 117 -10.93 -3.80 -8.35
N ASP A 118 -11.66 -4.89 -8.46
CA ASP A 118 -11.79 -5.67 -9.70
C ASP A 118 -13.04 -5.18 -10.45
N THR A 119 -12.81 -4.61 -11.63
CA THR A 119 -13.87 -4.04 -12.48
C THR A 119 -14.74 -5.10 -13.14
N VAL A 120 -14.23 -6.32 -13.33
CA VAL A 120 -14.96 -7.43 -13.96
C VAL A 120 -15.95 -8.01 -12.96
N SER A 121 -15.46 -8.38 -11.77
CA SER A 121 -16.30 -8.95 -10.72
C SER A 121 -17.06 -7.90 -9.90
N LYS A 122 -16.74 -6.61 -10.07
CA LYS A 122 -17.29 -5.45 -9.33
C LYS A 122 -17.14 -5.60 -7.82
N LYS A 123 -15.95 -6.02 -7.39
CA LYS A 123 -15.64 -6.36 -5.99
C LYS A 123 -14.33 -5.73 -5.56
N PHE A 124 -14.22 -5.45 -4.26
CA PHE A 124 -12.96 -5.06 -3.63
C PHE A 124 -12.30 -6.29 -3.02
N ASN A 125 -11.04 -6.52 -3.40
CA ASN A 125 -10.21 -7.58 -2.85
C ASN A 125 -9.22 -6.97 -1.86
N TYR A 126 -9.23 -7.47 -0.63
CA TYR A 126 -8.21 -7.11 0.35
C TYR A 126 -6.92 -7.87 0.06
N VAL A 127 -5.80 -7.17 0.07
CA VAL A 127 -4.47 -7.72 -0.12
C VAL A 127 -3.64 -7.35 1.10
N LYS A 128 -3.53 -8.32 2.01
CA LYS A 128 -2.63 -8.22 3.15
C LYS A 128 -1.17 -8.29 2.68
N ASN A 129 -0.33 -7.51 3.32
CA ASN A 129 1.10 -7.55 3.08
C ASN A 129 1.71 -8.65 3.93
N LEU A 130 2.36 -9.59 3.26
CA LEU A 130 2.92 -10.80 3.87
C LEU A 130 4.26 -10.54 4.57
N TYR A 131 4.91 -9.41 4.26
CA TYR A 131 6.28 -9.13 4.65
C TYR A 131 6.42 -7.99 5.66
N SER A 132 5.40 -7.16 5.80
CA SER A 132 5.40 -6.03 6.74
C SER A 132 3.99 -5.61 7.11
N ASP A 133 3.80 -5.24 8.37
CA ASP A 133 2.62 -4.57 8.92
C ASP A 133 2.78 -3.04 8.95
N THR A 134 3.89 -2.52 8.42
CA THR A 134 4.28 -1.12 8.49
C THR A 134 4.78 -0.62 7.14
N ALA A 135 4.21 0.48 6.66
CA ALA A 135 4.70 1.24 5.52
C ALA A 135 5.60 2.39 6.00
N TRP A 136 6.74 2.59 5.35
CA TRP A 136 7.74 3.56 5.78
C TRP A 136 7.79 4.79 4.87
N TYR A 137 7.89 5.96 5.48
CA TYR A 137 8.06 7.25 4.81
C TYR A 137 9.24 7.99 5.41
N PHE A 138 9.86 8.82 4.58
CA PHE A 138 11.09 9.53 4.91
C PHE A 138 10.87 11.02 4.75
N ILE A 139 11.15 11.78 5.79
CA ILE A 139 10.94 13.22 5.85
C ILE A 139 12.30 13.89 5.80
N THR A 140 12.39 14.97 5.04
CA THR A 140 13.55 15.87 5.05
C THR A 140 13.11 17.32 4.90
N ILE A 141 13.99 18.24 5.32
CA ILE A 141 13.83 19.69 5.13
C ILE A 141 14.91 20.12 4.15
N ASN A 142 14.52 20.37 2.90
CA ASN A 142 15.44 20.77 1.84
C ASN A 142 14.77 21.74 0.84
N ALA A 143 15.35 22.93 0.72
CA ALA A 143 14.87 23.97 -0.19
C ALA A 143 15.41 23.85 -1.64
N VAL A 144 16.31 22.89 -1.93
CA VAL A 144 16.89 22.72 -3.26
C VAL A 144 15.87 22.14 -4.25
N GLY A 145 15.62 22.85 -5.36
CA GLY A 145 14.58 22.49 -6.33
C GLY A 145 13.18 22.80 -5.83
N SER A 146 12.16 22.24 -6.47
CA SER A 146 10.75 22.50 -6.14
C SER A 146 10.15 21.35 -5.33
N PRO A 147 9.87 21.53 -4.02
CA PRO A 147 9.14 20.53 -3.22
C PRO A 147 7.79 20.17 -3.85
N LYS A 148 7.43 18.89 -3.86
CA LYS A 148 6.13 18.45 -4.40
C LYS A 148 4.99 18.85 -3.47
N ARG A 149 3.95 19.45 -4.05
CA ARG A 149 2.72 19.84 -3.36
C ARG A 149 1.51 19.28 -4.07
N ILE A 150 0.39 19.16 -3.36
CA ILE A 150 -0.88 18.79 -3.97
C ILE A 150 -1.25 19.90 -4.98
N THR A 151 -1.66 19.49 -6.18
CA THR A 151 -2.11 20.41 -7.21
C THR A 151 -3.59 20.71 -7.03
N THR A 152 -3.95 21.99 -7.10
CA THR A 152 -5.35 22.40 -7.12
C THR A 152 -6.00 22.01 -8.44
N HIS A 153 -7.12 21.30 -8.38
CA HIS A 153 -7.98 21.07 -9.54
C HIS A 153 -8.99 22.22 -9.67
N ALA A 154 -9.29 22.62 -10.91
CA ALA A 154 -10.31 23.63 -11.17
C ALA A 154 -11.68 23.13 -10.69
N ALA A 155 -12.50 24.05 -10.19
CA ALA A 155 -13.86 23.75 -9.78
C ALA A 155 -14.68 23.19 -10.96
N GLU A 156 -15.51 22.19 -10.68
CA GLU A 156 -16.45 21.65 -11.66
C GLU A 156 -17.61 22.61 -11.84
N ASN A 157 -17.81 23.09 -13.08
CA ASN A 157 -18.84 24.07 -13.40
C ASN A 157 -20.08 23.44 -14.06
N ARG A 158 -20.06 22.13 -14.34
CA ARG A 158 -21.24 21.42 -14.86
C ARG A 158 -22.34 21.37 -13.80
N LEU A 159 -23.59 21.41 -14.26
CA LEU A 159 -24.76 21.21 -13.41
C LEU A 159 -24.70 19.84 -12.73
N THR A 160 -25.10 19.80 -11.46
CA THR A 160 -25.19 18.56 -10.69
C THR A 160 -26.21 17.61 -11.34
N THR A 161 -25.74 16.43 -11.76
CA THR A 161 -26.60 15.38 -12.34
C THR A 161 -26.99 14.30 -11.34
N SER A 162 -26.25 14.18 -10.24
CA SER A 162 -26.48 13.19 -9.20
C SER A 162 -25.96 13.69 -7.86
N ILE A 163 -26.64 13.28 -6.78
CA ILE A 163 -26.20 13.53 -5.40
C ILE A 163 -25.76 12.19 -4.83
N VAL A 164 -24.49 12.10 -4.46
CA VAL A 164 -23.92 10.92 -3.79
C VAL A 164 -23.88 11.20 -2.29
N ASN A 165 -24.73 10.52 -1.52
CA ASN A 165 -24.86 10.68 -0.06
C ASN A 165 -24.41 9.44 0.73
N SER A 166 -23.93 8.41 0.04
CA SER A 166 -23.45 7.17 0.61
C SER A 166 -22.23 6.68 -0.16
N TYR A 167 -21.45 5.82 0.48
CA TYR A 167 -20.25 5.23 -0.11
C TYR A 167 -20.11 3.78 0.33
N THR A 168 -19.35 2.99 -0.44
CA THR A 168 -19.00 1.62 -0.05
C THR A 168 -17.93 1.65 1.02
N HIS A 169 -18.30 1.30 2.25
CA HIS A 169 -17.34 1.04 3.31
C HIS A 169 -16.73 -0.36 3.17
N ARG A 170 -15.45 -0.51 3.50
CA ARG A 170 -14.70 -1.77 3.39
C ARG A 170 -14.12 -2.12 4.75
N TYR A 171 -14.25 -3.37 5.16
CA TYR A 171 -13.72 -3.89 6.41
C TYR A 171 -13.12 -5.28 6.18
N THR A 172 -12.04 -5.59 6.88
CA THR A 172 -11.39 -6.90 6.84
C THR A 172 -11.01 -7.32 8.25
N HIS A 173 -11.15 -8.61 8.53
CA HIS A 173 -10.62 -9.25 9.72
C HIS A 173 -9.73 -10.39 9.27
N GLU A 174 -8.42 -10.21 9.39
CA GLU A 174 -7.45 -11.23 9.00
C GLU A 174 -6.26 -11.18 9.95
N ASN A 175 -6.13 -12.20 10.80
CA ASN A 175 -4.99 -12.37 11.70
C ASN A 175 -4.10 -13.49 11.18
N ALA A 176 -2.83 -13.20 10.87
CA ALA A 176 -1.89 -14.24 10.44
C ALA A 176 -1.32 -14.93 11.69
N ARG A 177 -1.92 -16.04 12.13
CA ARG A 177 -1.53 -16.73 13.38
C ARG A 177 -0.95 -18.12 13.15
N PHE A 178 -1.45 -18.82 12.13
CA PHE A 178 -1.11 -20.21 11.90
C PHE A 178 -0.85 -20.49 10.42
N ASN A 179 0.22 -21.24 10.14
CA ASN A 179 0.49 -21.81 8.83
C ASN A 179 0.34 -23.33 8.95
N LEU A 180 -0.67 -23.88 8.26
CA LEU A 180 -1.07 -25.29 8.38
C LEU A 180 0.06 -26.29 8.12
N LEU A 181 0.96 -25.96 7.19
CA LEU A 181 2.05 -26.84 6.76
C LEU A 181 3.42 -26.33 7.20
N SER A 182 3.47 -25.24 7.97
CA SER A 182 4.69 -24.47 8.24
C SER A 182 5.48 -24.16 6.96
N SER A 183 4.77 -23.96 5.85
CA SER A 183 5.31 -23.78 4.50
C SER A 183 4.35 -22.97 3.64
N GLY A 184 4.87 -22.32 2.60
CA GLY A 184 4.09 -21.44 1.74
C GLY A 184 3.69 -20.13 2.41
N LYS A 185 2.77 -19.41 1.76
CA LYS A 185 2.37 -18.04 2.14
C LYS A 185 0.94 -17.93 2.66
N GLU A 186 0.26 -19.06 2.79
CA GLU A 186 -1.09 -19.09 3.34
C GLU A 186 -1.02 -19.14 4.87
N TRP A 187 -1.52 -18.06 5.48
CA TRP A 187 -1.64 -17.93 6.91
C TRP A 187 -3.09 -17.72 7.27
N VAL A 188 -3.55 -18.40 8.30
CA VAL A 188 -4.92 -18.31 8.81
C VAL A 188 -4.93 -17.90 10.27
N GLY A 189 -6.06 -17.36 10.70
CA GLY A 189 -6.24 -16.78 12.02
C GLY A 189 -6.91 -17.73 12.99
N GLU A 190 -8.22 -17.57 13.11
CA GLU A 190 -9.03 -18.26 14.10
C GLU A 190 -9.15 -19.75 13.80
N ASN A 191 -8.71 -20.58 14.76
CA ASN A 191 -8.81 -22.03 14.67
C ASN A 191 -10.18 -22.53 15.17
N PHE A 192 -10.89 -23.31 14.37
CA PHE A 192 -12.15 -23.93 14.75
C PHE A 192 -11.89 -25.37 15.20
N THR A 193 -12.25 -25.68 16.45
CA THR A 193 -12.09 -27.03 17.02
C THR A 193 -13.42 -27.52 17.57
N SER A 194 -13.54 -28.82 17.87
CA SER A 194 -14.74 -29.38 18.51
C SER A 194 -15.07 -28.69 19.85
N SER A 195 -14.06 -28.24 20.59
CA SER A 195 -14.23 -27.52 21.86
C SER A 195 -14.57 -26.03 21.69
N ASN A 196 -14.34 -25.47 20.51
CA ASN A 196 -14.60 -24.06 20.22
C ASN A 196 -14.92 -23.89 18.73
N GLY A 197 -16.15 -24.28 18.37
CA GLY A 197 -16.63 -24.33 16.99
C GLY A 197 -17.29 -23.04 16.49
N THR A 198 -17.45 -22.03 17.35
CA THR A 198 -18.09 -20.76 16.99
C THR A 198 -17.11 -19.60 17.19
N ARG A 199 -17.15 -18.63 16.29
CA ARG A 199 -16.44 -17.35 16.42
C ARG A 199 -17.39 -16.21 16.10
N THR A 200 -17.34 -15.18 16.91
CA THR A 200 -18.14 -13.97 16.76
C THR A 200 -17.21 -12.79 16.59
N PHE A 201 -17.45 -12.00 15.55
CA PHE A 201 -16.69 -10.79 15.25
C PHE A 201 -17.65 -9.60 15.31
N THR A 202 -17.38 -8.65 16.20
CA THR A 202 -18.17 -7.42 16.31
C THR A 202 -17.53 -6.34 15.45
N ILE A 203 -18.27 -5.85 14.45
CA ILE A 203 -17.81 -4.78 13.59
C ILE A 203 -18.53 -3.50 14.00
N ALA A 204 -17.77 -2.50 14.45
CA ALA A 204 -18.30 -1.19 14.81
C ALA A 204 -18.54 -0.34 13.55
N TRP A 205 -19.59 -0.65 12.80
CA TRP A 205 -20.00 0.18 11.65
C TRP A 205 -20.76 1.42 12.09
N THR A 206 -20.10 2.57 12.02
CA THR A 206 -20.75 3.88 12.20
C THR A 206 -21.44 4.32 10.92
N ASN A 207 -22.66 4.86 11.02
CA ASN A 207 -23.42 5.41 9.89
C ASN A 207 -23.74 4.41 8.78
N ALA A 208 -24.01 3.14 9.13
CA ALA A 208 -24.51 2.17 8.17
C ALA A 208 -25.86 2.65 7.59
N VAL A 209 -25.99 2.58 6.26
CA VAL A 209 -27.26 2.88 5.60
C VAL A 209 -28.24 1.75 5.93
N ASN A 210 -29.25 2.05 6.76
CA ASN A 210 -30.29 1.10 7.14
C ASN A 210 -31.30 0.91 6.02
N SER A 211 -30.88 0.28 4.91
CA SER A 211 -31.74 -0.07 3.78
C SER A 211 -31.58 -1.54 3.42
N ILE A 212 -32.70 -2.24 3.25
CA ILE A 212 -32.73 -3.65 2.79
C ILE A 212 -32.17 -3.82 1.38
N THR A 213 -32.00 -2.72 0.63
CA THR A 213 -31.51 -2.70 -0.75
C THR A 213 -30.03 -2.38 -0.87
N ALA A 214 -29.35 -2.01 0.22
CA ALA A 214 -27.92 -1.75 0.18
C ALA A 214 -27.17 -3.09 0.02
N PRO A 215 -26.39 -3.29 -1.06
CA PRO A 215 -25.71 -4.56 -1.28
C PRO A 215 -24.60 -4.76 -0.25
N LEU A 216 -24.77 -5.74 0.62
CA LEU A 216 -23.71 -6.24 1.49
C LEU A 216 -22.96 -7.37 0.78
N GLN A 217 -21.64 -7.27 0.69
CA GLN A 217 -20.78 -8.33 0.17
C GLN A 217 -19.96 -8.92 1.31
N LEU A 218 -20.11 -10.24 1.52
CA LEU A 218 -19.31 -10.99 2.48
C LEU A 218 -18.39 -11.97 1.74
N PHE A 219 -17.11 -11.92 2.09
CA PHE A 219 -16.10 -12.88 1.67
C PHE A 219 -15.58 -13.59 2.89
N THR A 220 -15.48 -14.91 2.80
CA THR A 220 -14.91 -15.76 3.83
C THR A 220 -13.88 -16.69 3.20
N HIS A 221 -12.82 -16.96 3.94
CA HIS A 221 -11.76 -17.88 3.55
C HIS A 221 -11.58 -18.89 4.67
N PHE A 222 -11.94 -20.14 4.39
CA PHE A 222 -11.81 -21.24 5.33
C PHE A 222 -10.85 -22.28 4.77
N THR A 223 -10.15 -22.94 5.66
CA THR A 223 -9.28 -24.07 5.36
C THR A 223 -9.53 -25.14 6.40
N SER A 224 -9.41 -26.40 6.03
CA SER A 224 -9.68 -27.52 6.92
C SER A 224 -8.63 -28.61 6.77
N ARG A 225 -8.37 -29.31 7.88
CA ARG A 225 -7.71 -30.61 7.88
C ARG A 225 -8.54 -31.51 8.78
N SER A 226 -9.38 -32.33 8.16
CA SER A 226 -10.23 -33.28 8.87
C SER A 226 -9.88 -34.71 8.47
N LEU A 227 -9.91 -35.62 9.45
CA LEU A 227 -9.70 -37.05 9.22
C LEU A 227 -11.01 -37.78 9.54
N GLY A 228 -11.62 -38.40 8.54
CA GLY A 228 -12.81 -39.24 8.72
C GLY A 228 -14.16 -38.49 8.83
N ALA A 229 -14.19 -37.17 8.65
CA ALA A 229 -15.42 -36.37 8.59
C ALA A 229 -15.22 -35.11 7.73
N ASN A 230 -16.31 -34.54 7.20
CA ASN A 230 -16.26 -33.25 6.48
C ASN A 230 -16.20 -32.07 7.47
N ALA A 231 -15.53 -30.99 7.09
CA ALA A 231 -15.56 -29.74 7.84
C ALA A 231 -16.68 -28.84 7.28
N ASN A 232 -17.73 -28.61 8.07
CA ASN A 232 -18.86 -27.79 7.66
C ASN A 232 -18.90 -26.51 8.49
N PHE A 233 -19.00 -25.36 7.83
CA PHE A 233 -19.08 -24.04 8.45
C PHE A 233 -20.39 -23.36 8.07
N ALA A 234 -21.13 -22.90 9.07
CA ALA A 234 -22.26 -22.00 8.89
C ALA A 234 -21.81 -20.58 9.22
N VAL A 235 -22.01 -19.65 8.28
CA VAL A 235 -21.67 -18.23 8.47
C VAL A 235 -22.97 -17.47 8.61
N SER A 236 -23.09 -16.69 9.69
CA SER A 236 -24.25 -15.84 9.95
C SER A 236 -23.86 -14.37 10.11
N ILE A 237 -24.79 -13.48 9.75
CA ILE A 237 -24.73 -12.05 10.03
C ILE A 237 -25.98 -11.70 10.83
N ASN A 238 -25.81 -11.16 12.05
CA ASN A 238 -26.91 -10.86 12.97
C ASN A 238 -27.89 -12.05 13.10
N ASP A 239 -27.34 -13.24 13.37
CA ASP A 239 -28.05 -14.52 13.52
C ASP A 239 -28.76 -15.06 12.28
N GLN A 240 -28.69 -14.37 11.14
CA GLN A 240 -29.19 -14.86 9.86
C GLN A 240 -28.10 -15.60 9.10
N SER A 241 -28.32 -16.87 8.75
CA SER A 241 -27.37 -17.65 7.94
C SER A 241 -27.25 -17.07 6.53
N VAL A 242 -26.01 -16.83 6.09
CA VAL A 242 -25.70 -16.22 4.78
C VAL A 242 -24.83 -17.12 3.90
N GLN A 243 -24.07 -18.05 4.48
CA GLN A 243 -23.24 -19.01 3.73
C GLN A 243 -23.19 -20.35 4.49
N ASN A 244 -23.22 -21.45 3.74
CA ASN A 244 -22.85 -22.78 4.23
C ASN A 244 -21.66 -23.27 3.40
N ILE A 245 -20.57 -23.61 4.06
CA ILE A 245 -19.31 -23.96 3.41
C ILE A 245 -18.94 -25.38 3.85
N ASN A 246 -18.79 -26.26 2.87
CA ASN A 246 -18.37 -27.64 3.09
C ASN A 246 -16.96 -27.81 2.50
N LEU A 247 -16.01 -28.20 3.35
CA LEU A 247 -14.61 -28.46 3.02
C LEU A 247 -14.23 -29.91 3.29
#